data_AF-A0A838U6V5-F1
#
_entry.id   AF-A0A838U6V5-F1
#
_cell.length_a   1.000
_cell.length_b   1.000
_cell.length_c   1.000
_cell.angle_alpha   90.00
_cell.angle_beta   90.00
_cell.angle_gamma   90.00
#
_symmetry.space_group_name_H-M   'P 1'
#
loop_
_entity.id
_entity.type
_entity.pdbx_description
1 polymer ?
#
loop_
_entity_poly.entity_id
_entity_poly.type
_entity_poly.pdbx_seq_one_letter_code
_entity_poly.pdbx_strand_id
1 'polypeptide(L)'
;MGLLIAPDGGLILGGQSKTETAAQFGFARLDASGKLDTTFGERGTVSIAFAPRAEAFGLHFSGGHIVAAGTLQDGNSFRFARARIAR
;
A
#
# COMPACT_ATOMS: atom_id res chain seq x y z
N MET A 1 -2.41 8.59 -3.52
CA MET A 1 -2.05 8.34 -2.10
C MET A 1 -3.31 8.14 -1.24
N GLY A 2 -3.25 7.22 -0.28
CA GLY A 2 -4.32 6.90 0.68
C GLY A 2 -3.79 6.57 2.08
N LEU A 3 -4.65 6.67 3.08
CA LEU A 3 -4.37 6.39 4.49
C LEU A 3 -5.44 5.45 5.06
N LEU A 4 -5.03 4.51 5.89
CA LEU A 4 -5.91 3.60 6.61
C LEU A 4 -5.44 3.45 8.06
N ILE A 5 -6.37 3.51 9.01
CA ILE A 5 -6.10 3.20 10.41
C ILE A 5 -6.25 1.68 10.58
N ALA A 6 -5.19 1.01 11.05
CA ALA A 6 -5.21 -0.40 11.35
C ALA A 6 -5.93 -0.68 12.68
N PRO A 7 -6.49 -1.89 12.90
CA PRO A 7 -7.22 -2.21 14.13
C PRO A 7 -6.42 -2.06 15.43
N ASP A 8 -5.09 -2.12 15.36
CA ASP A 8 -4.20 -1.96 16.52
C ASP A 8 -3.73 -0.50 16.72
N GLY A 9 -4.35 0.45 16.03
CA GLY A 9 -4.05 1.88 16.16
C GLY A 9 -2.86 2.36 15.33
N GLY A 10 -2.16 1.44 14.63
CA GLY A 10 -1.17 1.82 13.64
C GLY A 10 -1.78 2.44 12.38
N LEU A 11 -0.93 2.97 11.50
CA LEU A 11 -1.33 3.56 10.23
C LEU A 11 -0.77 2.76 9.07
N ILE A 12 -1.54 2.65 7.99
CA ILE A 12 -1.06 2.13 6.71
C ILE A 12 -1.17 3.26 5.69
N LEU A 13 -0.03 3.56 5.08
CA LEU A 13 0.11 4.52 4.01
C LEU A 13 0.12 3.74 2.69
N GLY A 14 -0.60 4.24 1.69
CA GLY A 14 -0.63 3.68 0.35
C GLY A 14 -0.37 4.75 -0.71
N GLY A 15 0.33 4.41 -1.77
CA GLY A 15 0.65 5.34 -2.83
C GLY A 15 1.50 4.69 -3.91
N GLN A 16 2.52 5.41 -4.36
CA GLN A 16 3.50 4.91 -5.32
C GLN A 16 4.80 4.51 -4.61
N SER A 17 5.29 3.30 -4.89
CA SER A 17 6.69 2.92 -4.71
C SER A 17 7.41 3.14 -6.04
N LYS A 18 8.45 3.98 -6.04
CA LYS A 18 9.16 4.38 -7.26
C LYS A 18 10.57 3.79 -7.27
N THR A 19 10.96 3.21 -8.39
CA THR A 19 12.34 2.95 -8.76
C THR A 19 12.72 3.86 -9.93
N GLU A 20 13.96 3.76 -10.42
CA GLU A 20 14.39 4.50 -11.61
C GLU A 20 13.51 4.21 -12.84
N THR A 21 13.01 2.98 -12.96
CA THR A 21 12.30 2.50 -14.16
C THR A 21 10.82 2.20 -13.95
N ALA A 22 10.33 2.13 -12.71
CA ALA A 22 8.96 1.73 -12.41
C ALA A 22 8.29 2.61 -11.33
N ALA A 23 6.97 2.72 -11.41
CA ALA A 23 6.13 3.21 -10.31
C ALA A 23 5.04 2.18 -10.05
N GLN A 24 4.97 1.64 -8.85
CA GLN A 24 4.10 0.54 -8.48
C GLN A 24 3.26 0.92 -7.26
N PHE A 25 2.27 0.10 -6.92
CA PHE A 25 1.60 0.32 -5.64
C PHE A 25 2.60 0.10 -4.51
N GLY A 26 2.75 1.11 -3.66
CA GLY A 26 3.62 1.08 -2.50
C GLY A 26 2.81 1.23 -1.23
N PHE A 27 3.18 0.46 -0.21
CA PHE A 27 2.58 0.53 1.12
C PHE A 27 3.67 0.60 2.18
N ALA A 28 3.42 1.38 3.23
CA ALA A 28 4.24 1.41 4.44
C ALA A 28 3.34 1.37 5.67
N ARG A 29 3.82 0.79 6.76
CA ARG A 29 3.10 0.74 8.02
C ARG A 29 3.83 1.52 9.10
N LEU A 30 3.09 2.37 9.81
CA LEU A 30 3.54 2.98 11.05
C LEU A 30 2.84 2.28 12.22
N ASP A 31 3.56 2.07 13.31
CA ASP A 31 2.98 1.62 14.58
C ASP A 31 2.12 2.73 15.24
N ALA A 32 1.47 2.42 16.35
CA ALA A 32 0.64 3.38 17.08
C ALA A 32 1.42 4.58 17.65
N SER A 33 2.76 4.50 17.71
CA SER A 33 3.64 5.61 18.09
C SER A 33 4.10 6.46 16.89
N GLY A 34 3.69 6.08 15.67
CA GLY A 34 4.07 6.74 14.43
C GLY A 34 5.44 6.32 13.87
N LYS A 35 6.08 5.31 14.46
CA LYS A 35 7.36 4.79 13.95
C LYS A 35 7.13 3.77 12.85
N LEU A 36 8.07 3.66 11.91
CA LEU A 36 8.02 2.63 10.87
C LEU A 36 8.03 1.25 11.53
N ASP A 37 6.97 0.49 11.28
CA ASP A 37 6.87 -0.90 11.73
C ASP A 37 7.68 -1.78 10.77
N THR A 38 8.90 -2.15 11.16
CA THR A 38 9.81 -2.90 10.32
C THR A 38 9.41 -4.37 10.12
N THR A 39 8.42 -4.88 10.87
CA THR A 39 7.90 -6.25 10.67
C THR A 39 6.85 -6.31 9.55
N PHE A 40 6.35 -5.17 9.10
CA PHE A 40 5.44 -5.11 7.96
C PHE A 40 6.16 -5.31 6.63
N GLY A 41 5.95 -6.46 5.99
CA GLY A 41 6.54 -6.76 4.68
C GLY A 41 8.07 -6.80 4.72
N GLU A 42 8.71 -6.18 3.74
CA GLU A 42 10.17 -6.04 3.71
C GLU A 42 10.56 -4.68 4.31
N ARG A 43 11.16 -4.73 5.51
CA ARG A 43 11.69 -3.54 6.21
C ARG A 43 10.65 -2.43 6.42
N GLY A 44 9.39 -2.81 6.63
CA GLY A 44 8.28 -1.90 6.85
C GLY A 44 7.53 -1.46 5.60
N THR A 45 7.82 -2.10 4.45
CA THR A 45 7.18 -1.77 3.18
C THR A 45 6.71 -2.99 2.38
N VAL A 46 5.69 -2.78 1.55
CA VAL A 46 5.23 -3.75 0.56
C VAL A 46 5.09 -3.03 -0.78
N SER A 47 5.60 -3.62 -1.85
CA SER A 47 5.38 -3.14 -3.21
C SER A 47 4.63 -4.20 -4.02
N ILE A 48 3.59 -3.79 -4.75
CA ILE A 48 2.82 -4.68 -5.64
C ILE A 48 2.97 -4.20 -7.07
N ALA A 49 3.58 -5.05 -7.89
CA ALA A 49 3.93 -4.74 -9.25
C ALA A 49 2.73 -4.68 -10.20
N PHE A 50 2.61 -3.57 -10.91
CA PHE A 50 1.71 -3.38 -12.03
C PHE A 50 2.48 -2.67 -13.15
N ALA A 51 2.40 -3.21 -14.38
CA ALA A 51 2.98 -2.59 -15.57
C ALA A 51 1.94 -1.67 -16.25
N PRO A 52 2.34 -0.54 -16.88
CA PRO A 52 3.68 0.05 -16.89
C PRO A 52 3.98 0.95 -15.67
N ARG A 53 2.97 1.61 -15.09
CA ARG A 53 3.06 2.41 -13.85
C ARG A 53 1.70 2.47 -13.14
N ALA A 54 1.69 2.49 -11.81
CA ALA A 54 0.47 2.44 -11.01
C ALA A 54 0.54 3.24 -9.71
N GLU A 55 -0.60 3.75 -9.24
CA GLU A 55 -0.76 4.42 -7.95
C GLU A 55 -1.99 3.96 -7.18
N ALA A 56 -1.84 3.69 -5.87
CA ALA A 56 -2.95 3.43 -4.97
C ALA A 56 -3.52 4.73 -4.36
N PHE A 57 -4.86 4.82 -4.30
CA PHE A 57 -5.60 5.94 -3.70
C PHE A 57 -6.56 5.49 -2.61
N GLY A 58 -7.29 4.39 -2.84
CA GLY A 58 -8.25 3.86 -1.87
C GLY A 58 -7.65 2.71 -1.08
N LEU A 59 -7.81 2.72 0.25
CA LEU A 59 -7.42 1.64 1.14
C LEU A 59 -8.59 1.25 2.03
N HIS A 60 -8.77 -0.05 2.27
CA HIS A 60 -9.75 -0.55 3.22
C HIS A 60 -9.21 -1.79 3.94
N PHE A 61 -9.36 -1.82 5.26
CA PHE A 61 -9.11 -3.02 6.04
C PHE A 61 -10.33 -3.94 6.00
N SER A 62 -10.17 -5.17 5.50
CA SER A 62 -11.25 -6.15 5.46
C SER A 62 -10.71 -7.54 5.81
N GLY A 63 -11.20 -8.12 6.91
CA GLY A 63 -10.92 -9.50 7.30
C GLY A 63 -9.43 -9.84 7.37
N GLY A 64 -8.60 -8.99 7.98
CA GLY A 64 -7.15 -9.23 8.11
C GLY A 64 -6.31 -8.78 6.91
N HIS A 65 -6.93 -8.22 5.88
CA HIS A 65 -6.26 -7.80 4.64
C HIS A 65 -6.45 -6.31 4.39
N ILE A 66 -5.52 -5.73 3.65
CA ILE A 66 -5.67 -4.42 3.03
C ILE A 66 -6.15 -4.67 1.61
N VAL A 67 -7.30 -4.09 1.28
CA VAL A 67 -7.75 -3.92 -0.10
C VAL A 67 -7.31 -2.54 -0.56
N ALA A 68 -6.57 -2.49 -1.66
CA ALA A 68 -6.11 -1.26 -2.27
C ALA A 68 -6.74 -1.09 -3.65
N ALA A 69 -7.19 0.12 -3.96
CA ALA A 69 -7.71 0.52 -5.27
C ALA A 69 -6.90 1.68 -5.82
N GLY A 70 -6.65 1.67 -7.12
CA GLY A 70 -5.80 2.65 -7.77
C GLY A 70 -5.92 2.68 -9.29
N THR A 71 -5.09 3.50 -9.93
CA THR A 71 -5.04 3.64 -11.39
C THR A 71 -3.71 3.18 -11.95
N LEU A 72 -3.72 2.82 -13.24
CA LEU A 72 -2.52 2.77 -14.07
C LEU A 72 -2.28 4.13 -14.73
N GLN A 73 -1.05 4.40 -15.16
CA GLN A 73 -0.68 5.66 -15.81
C GLN A 73 -1.36 5.90 -17.17
N ASP A 74 -2.01 4.89 -17.75
CA ASP A 74 -2.92 5.09 -18.89
C ASP A 74 -4.19 5.88 -18.51
N GLY A 75 -4.39 6.16 -17.22
CA GLY A 75 -5.45 7.01 -16.66
C GLY A 75 -6.86 6.40 -16.75
N ASN A 76 -7.04 5.40 -17.61
CA ASN A 76 -8.34 4.80 -17.95
C ASN A 76 -8.54 3.41 -17.33
N SER A 77 -7.53 2.82 -16.70
CA SER A 77 -7.62 1.48 -16.10
C SER A 77 -7.62 1.53 -14.57
N PHE A 78 -8.74 1.12 -13.96
CA PHE A 78 -8.81 0.86 -12.52
C PHE A 78 -8.22 -0.52 -12.19
N ARG A 79 -7.44 -0.59 -11.10
CA ARG A 79 -6.89 -1.85 -10.59
C ARG A 79 -7.13 -1.97 -9.09
N PHE A 80 -7.33 -3.21 -8.67
CA PHE A 80 -7.44 -3.59 -7.27
C PHE A 80 -6.28 -4.52 -6.91
N ALA A 81 -5.71 -4.33 -5.74
CA ALA A 81 -4.69 -5.20 -5.17
C ALA A 81 -5.09 -5.59 -3.75
N ARG A 82 -4.68 -6.79 -3.31
CA ARG A 82 -4.82 -7.23 -1.93
C ARG A 82 -3.43 -7.43 -1.33
N ALA A 83 -3.14 -6.77 -0.22
CA ALA A 83 -1.97 -7.04 0.60
C ALA A 83 -2.41 -7.69 1.91
N ARG A 84 -1.70 -8.72 2.38
CA ARG A 84 -1.95 -9.28 3.72
C ARG A 84 -1.16 -8.47 4.74
N ILE A 85 -1.79 -8.11 5.85
CA ILE A 85 -1.05 -7.68 7.04
C ILE A 85 -0.54 -8.95 7.71
N ALA A 86 0.75 -9.26 7.56
CA ALA A 86 1.39 -10.19 8.48
C ALA A 86 1.75 -9.42 9.76
N ARG A 87 1.47 -10.02 10.92
CA ARG A 87 2.01 -9.56 12.21
C ARG A 87 3.52 -9.76 12.23
#